data_AF-A0A0U2NZV8-F1
#
_entry.id   AF-A0A0U2NZV8-F1
#
_cell.length_a   1.000
_cell.length_b   1.000
_cell.length_c   1.000
_cell.angle_alpha   90.00
_cell.angle_beta   90.00
_cell.angle_gamma   90.00
#
_symmetry.space_group_name_H-M   'P 1'
#
loop_
_entity.id
_entity.type
_entity.pdbx_description
1 polymer ?
#
loop_
_entity_poly.entity_id
_entity_poly.type
_entity_poly.pdbx_seq_one_letter_code
_entity_poly.pdbx_strand_id
1 'polypeptide(L)' 'MPEITYSISPTVSNDELNRLFMASWPEWVESDFQPILSHSLLYVCAYDGERLVGFVNV' A
#
# COMPACT_ATOMS: atom_id res chain seq x y z
N MET A 1 15.74 -8.99 12.87
CA MET A 1 15.24 -8.33 11.65
C MET A 1 13.73 -8.42 11.72
N PRO A 2 12.97 -7.34 11.45
CA PRO A 2 11.52 -7.43 11.40
C PRO A 2 11.11 -8.46 10.34
N GLU A 3 10.10 -9.27 10.66
CA GLU A 3 9.56 -10.27 9.74
C GLU A 3 8.58 -9.57 8.81
N ILE A 4 8.91 -9.50 7.51
CA ILE A 4 8.06 -8.87 6.51
C ILE A 4 7.25 -9.93 5.78
N THR A 5 5.93 -9.78 5.83
CA THR A 5 4.99 -10.62 5.09
C THR A 5 4.54 -9.91 3.82
N TYR A 6 4.54 -10.61 2.69
CA TYR A 6 4.07 -10.10 1.41
C TYR A 6 2.73 -10.74 1.05
N SER A 7 1.77 -9.92 0.63
CA SER A 7 0.47 -10.39 0.15
C SER A 7 0.20 -9.85 -1.24
N ILE A 8 -0.28 -10.73 -2.13
CA ILE A 8 -0.63 -10.39 -3.51
C ILE A 8 -2.10 -9.96 -3.54
N SER A 9 -2.33 -8.74 -3.99
CA SER A 9 -3.62 -8.07 -4.10
C SER A 9 -4.55 -8.23 -2.89
N PRO A 10 -4.07 -8.02 -1.65
CA PRO A 10 -4.94 -8.09 -0.47
C PRO A 10 -5.90 -6.91 -0.45
N THR A 11 -7.02 -7.03 0.28
CA THR A 11 -7.82 -5.86 0.62
C THR A 11 -6.95 -4.87 1.40
N VAL A 12 -6.80 -3.66 0.87
CA VAL A 12 -6.02 -2.56 1.47
C VAL A 12 -6.79 -1.26 1.35
N SER A 13 -6.84 -0.50 2.44
CA SER A 13 -7.59 0.75 2.49
C SER A 13 -6.82 1.93 1.88
N ASN A 14 -7.54 2.96 1.45
CA ASN A 14 -6.93 4.23 1.06
C ASN A 14 -6.14 4.85 2.21
N ASP A 15 -6.60 4.71 3.46
CA ASP A 15 -5.93 5.29 4.62
C ASP A 15 -4.54 4.68 4.85
N GLU A 16 -4.42 3.35 4.70
CA GLU A 16 -3.13 2.66 4.81
C GLU A 16 -2.16 3.09 3.70
N LEU A 17 -2.64 3.17 2.45
CA LEU A 17 -1.83 3.58 1.31
C LEU A 17 -1.44 5.06 1.40
N ASN A 18 -2.37 5.95 1.75
CA ASN A 18 -2.07 7.36 1.96
C ASN A 18 -1.06 7.56 3.09
N ARG A 19 -1.17 6.81 4.20
CA ARG A 19 -0.18 6.88 5.28
C ARG A 19 1.21 6.46 4.83
N LEU A 20 1.30 5.39 4.02
CA LEU A 20 2.57 4.95 3.43
C LEU A 20 3.16 6.01 2.49
N PHE A 21 2.32 6.60 1.63
CA PHE A 21 2.76 7.58 0.64
C PHE A 21 3.16 8.91 1.29
N MET A 22 2.41 9.42 2.28
CA MET A 22 2.79 10.62 3.05
C MET A 22 4.12 10.44 3.77
N ALA A 23 4.41 9.25 4.31
CA ALA A 23 5.68 8.96 4.98
C ALA A 23 6.87 8.92 3.99
N SER A 24 6.60 8.64 2.72
CA SER A 24 7.63 8.48 1.67
C SER A 24 7.82 9.76 0.85
N TRP A 25 6.76 10.56 0.69
CA TRP A 25 6.71 11.80 -0.08
C TRP A 25 5.98 12.89 0.72
N PRO A 26 6.71 13.83 1.37
CA PRO A 26 6.11 14.84 2.25
C PRO A 26 5.07 15.78 1.61
N GLU A 27 5.09 15.93 0.29
CA GLU A 27 4.13 16.76 -0.46
C GLU A 27 2.95 15.96 -1.01
N TRP A 28 2.80 14.70 -0.57
CA TRP A 28 1.68 13.86 -0.99
C TRP A 28 0.34 14.44 -0.53
N VAL A 29 -0.64 14.41 -1.44
CA VAL A 29 -2.03 14.74 -1.16
C VAL A 29 -2.82 13.45 -1.13
N GLU A 30 -3.68 13.30 -0.12
CA GLU A 30 -4.55 12.14 0.01
C GLU A 30 -5.29 11.83 -1.30
N SER A 31 -5.24 10.57 -1.71
CA SER A 31 -5.79 10.09 -2.97
C SER A 31 -6.66 8.86 -2.76
N ASP A 32 -7.61 8.67 -3.69
CA ASP A 32 -8.39 7.44 -3.77
C ASP A 32 -7.65 6.42 -4.65
N PHE A 33 -7.19 5.33 -4.03
CA PHE A 33 -6.49 4.25 -4.71
C PHE A 33 -7.43 3.17 -5.22
N GLN A 34 -8.69 3.10 -4.74
CA GLN A 34 -9.58 1.98 -5.09
C GLN A 34 -9.83 1.85 -6.60
N PRO A 35 -10.02 2.96 -7.36
CA PRO A 35 -10.12 2.86 -8.82
C PRO A 35 -8.88 2.24 -9.45
N ILE A 36 -7.68 2.62 -8.98
CA ILE A 36 -6.41 2.07 -9.48
C ILE A 36 -6.35 0.57 -9.19
N LEU A 37 -6.57 0.16 -7.93
CA LEU A 37 -6.49 -1.24 -7.51
C LEU A 37 -7.50 -2.13 -8.25
N SER A 38 -8.67 -1.61 -8.59
CA SER A 38 -9.70 -2.35 -9.34
C SER A 38 -9.32 -2.63 -10.79
N HIS A 39 -8.36 -1.88 -11.34
CA HIS A 39 -7.91 -1.99 -12.72
C HIS A 39 -6.46 -2.51 -12.84
N SER A 40 -5.76 -2.71 -11.72
CA SER A 40 -4.43 -3.28 -11.66
C SER A 40 -4.40 -4.74 -12.12
N LEU A 41 -3.31 -5.14 -12.80
CA LEU A 41 -3.08 -6.55 -13.10
C LEU A 41 -2.80 -7.32 -11.79
N LEU A 42 -1.96 -6.74 -10.93
CA LEU A 42 -1.75 -7.14 -9.54
C LEU A 42 -1.11 -5.98 -8.77
N TYR A 43 -1.15 -6.08 -7.46
CA TYR A 43 -0.31 -5.26 -6.57
C TYR A 43 0.20 -6.13 -5.43
N VAL A 44 1.26 -5.69 -4.77
CA VAL A 44 1.82 -6.39 -3.60
C VAL A 44 1.94 -5.41 -2.45
N CYS A 45 1.43 -5.82 -1.30
CA CYS A 45 1.57 -5.10 -0.05
C CYS A 45 2.59 -5.85 0.84
N ALA A 46 3.51 -5.10 1.43
CA ALA A 46 4.46 -5.59 2.41
C ALA A 46 4.03 -5.13 3.81
N TYR A 47 3.95 -6.05 4.75
CA TYR A 47 3.49 -5.81 6.11
C TYR A 47 4.56 -6.17 7.15
N ASP A 48 4.74 -5.29 8.14
CA ASP A 48 5.44 -5.58 9.40
C ASP A 48 4.37 -5.71 10.50
N GLY A 49 4.01 -6.94 10.85
CA GLY A 49 2.80 -7.23 11.60
C GLY A 49 1.54 -6.83 10.81
N GLU A 50 0.72 -5.95 11.38
CA GLU A 50 -0.47 -5.39 10.69
C GLU A 50 -0.18 -4.08 9.94
N ARG A 51 1.03 -3.54 10.06
CA ARG A 51 1.37 -2.25 9.48
C ARG A 51 1.83 -2.41 8.03
N LEU A 52 1.15 -1.74 7.11
CA LEU A 52 1.64 -1.59 5.74
C LEU A 52 2.94 -0.76 5.72
N VAL A 53 4.01 -1.35 5.17
CA VAL A 53 5.35 -0.74 5.07
C VAL A 53 5.88 -0.68 3.64
N GLY A 54 5.18 -1.29 2.68
CA GLY A 54 5.54 -1.22 1.27
C GLY A 54 4.38 -1.56 0.35
N PHE A 55 4.42 -1.00 -0.85
CA PHE A 55 3.40 -1.17 -1.87
C PHE A 55 4.04 -1.10 -3.26
N VAL A 56 3.67 -2.01 -4.15
CA VAL A 56 4.00 -1.93 -5.58
C VAL A 56 2.78 -2.31 -6.40
N ASN A 57 2.51 -1.53 -7.44
CA ASN A 57 1.44 -1.78 -8.42
C ASN A 57 2.07 -2.15 -9.78
N VAL A 58 1.47 -3.11 -10.49
CA VAL A 58 1.94 -3.61 -11.80
C VAL A 58 1.00 -3.19 -12.91
#